data_AF-A0A090LTA3-F1
#
_entry.id   AF-A0A090LTA3-F1
#
_cell.length_a   1.000
_cell.length_b   1.000
_cell.length_c   1.000
_cell.angle_alpha   90.00
_cell.angle_beta   90.00
_cell.angle_gamma   90.00
#
_symmetry.space_group_name_H-M   'P 1'
#
loop_
_entity.id
_entity.type
_entity.pdbx_description
1 polymer ?
#
loop_
_entity_poly.entity_id
_entity_poly.type
_entity_poly.pdbx_seq_one_letter_code
_entity_poly.pdbx_strand_id
1 'polypeptide(L)'
;MYSRLNYKPSNKHIKDEDLEENLNYNSQNDFQIKSVVNDIEVKNEEIIYISEHYCKIIRDSFEVYKKNGLNNTLKVFIRMFSEHPEYKFIWPQFRQIPDSSFILSSALKQHAAVYFGGLKSIIENIDDKQKMDLIIKKIAYSHVKWEIKKSHIENMIPEILFVLKEILINYNKDVEDAWTALYTIIGDLLEEFKKGQKKTKL
;
A
#
# COMPACT_ATOMS: atom_id res chain seq x y z
N MET A 1 -29.08 1.41 -44.03
CA MET A 1 -29.12 0.43 -42.92
C MET A 1 -28.10 0.85 -41.86
N TYR A 2 -28.36 1.96 -41.17
CA TYR A 2 -27.50 2.46 -40.09
C TYR A 2 -28.36 2.56 -38.83
N SER A 3 -28.23 1.56 -37.97
CA SER A 3 -28.92 1.49 -36.69
C SER A 3 -28.11 2.24 -35.64
N ARG A 4 -28.81 3.16 -34.97
CA ARG A 4 -28.34 4.05 -33.91
C ARG A 4 -27.85 3.24 -32.70
N LEU A 5 -26.57 3.36 -32.34
CA LEU A 5 -26.08 2.96 -31.02
C LEU A 5 -26.30 4.13 -30.05
N ASN A 6 -27.37 4.04 -29.26
CA ASN A 6 -27.59 4.92 -28.12
C ASN A 6 -26.60 4.56 -27.00
N TYR A 7 -25.43 5.19 -27.00
CA TYR A 7 -24.55 5.21 -25.85
C TYR A 7 -25.09 6.21 -24.82
N LYS A 8 -25.60 5.72 -23.68
CA LYS A 8 -25.83 6.53 -22.48
C LYS A 8 -24.55 6.48 -21.63
N PRO A 9 -23.84 7.59 -21.40
CA PRO A 9 -22.80 7.62 -20.39
C PRO A 9 -23.49 7.57 -19.02
N SER A 10 -23.25 6.51 -18.25
CA SER A 10 -23.61 6.49 -16.84
C SER A 10 -22.63 7.39 -16.08
N ASN A 11 -22.90 8.70 -16.09
CA ASN A 11 -22.28 9.64 -15.18
C ASN A 11 -22.85 9.43 -13.78
N LYS A 12 -22.39 8.38 -13.09
CA LYS A 12 -22.47 8.34 -11.63
C LYS A 12 -21.20 9.02 -11.13
N HIS A 13 -21.33 10.25 -10.67
CA HIS A 13 -20.43 10.80 -9.67
C HIS A 13 -20.44 9.83 -8.50
N ILE A 14 -19.38 9.03 -8.38
CA ILE A 14 -19.11 8.23 -7.20
C ILE A 14 -18.82 9.24 -6.11
N LYS A 15 -19.69 9.32 -5.11
CA LYS A 15 -19.46 10.21 -3.96
C LYS A 15 -18.36 9.61 -3.11
N ASP A 16 -17.57 10.44 -2.44
CA ASP A 16 -16.50 9.97 -1.54
C ASP A 16 -17.03 9.03 -0.44
N GLU A 17 -18.33 9.13 -0.09
CA GLU A 17 -19.04 8.22 0.82
C GLU A 17 -19.16 6.78 0.29
N ASP A 18 -19.20 6.56 -1.04
CA ASP A 18 -19.30 5.22 -1.65
C ASP A 18 -17.95 4.45 -1.60
N LEU A 19 -16.83 5.16 -1.39
CA LEU A 19 -15.51 4.55 -1.19
C LEU A 19 -15.33 4.05 0.25
N GLU A 20 -15.97 4.69 1.23
CA GLU A 20 -15.95 4.24 2.62
C GLU A 20 -16.71 2.93 2.81
N GLU A 21 -17.82 2.73 2.08
CA GLU A 21 -18.61 1.49 2.16
C GLU A 21 -17.87 0.26 1.59
N ASN A 22 -16.99 0.46 0.61
CA ASN A 22 -16.14 -0.61 0.03
C ASN A 22 -14.90 -0.95 0.87
N LEU A 23 -14.64 -0.21 1.95
CA LEU A 23 -13.62 -0.55 2.95
C LEU A 23 -14.15 -1.52 4.02
N ASN A 24 -15.42 -1.95 3.93
CA ASN A 24 -15.98 -2.94 4.85
C ASN A 24 -15.38 -4.33 4.56
N TYR A 25 -14.21 -4.54 5.17
CA TYR A 25 -13.42 -5.76 5.16
C TYR A 25 -14.28 -6.96 5.59
N ASN A 26 -14.26 -7.99 4.76
CA ASN A 26 -15.08 -9.18 4.90
C ASN A 26 -14.81 -9.91 6.24
N SER A 27 -15.76 -9.87 7.18
CA SER A 27 -15.65 -10.38 8.57
C SER A 27 -15.24 -11.87 8.67
N GLN A 28 -15.59 -12.69 7.67
CA GLN A 28 -15.20 -14.10 7.63
C GLN A 28 -13.71 -14.32 7.31
N ASN A 29 -13.08 -13.43 6.50
CA ASN A 29 -11.64 -13.47 6.28
C ASN A 29 -10.85 -13.06 7.53
N ASP A 30 -11.41 -12.17 8.35
CA ASP A 30 -10.76 -11.71 9.58
C ASP A 30 -10.63 -12.82 10.63
N PHE A 31 -11.54 -13.80 10.68
CA PHE A 31 -11.44 -14.94 11.61
C PHE A 31 -10.31 -15.92 11.22
N GLN A 32 -10.17 -16.20 9.93
CA GLN A 32 -9.11 -17.08 9.41
C GLN A 32 -7.75 -16.38 9.37
N ILE A 33 -7.72 -15.05 9.18
CA ILE A 33 -6.52 -14.23 9.34
C ILE A 33 -6.10 -14.20 10.82
N LYS A 34 -7.02 -14.01 11.76
CA LYS A 34 -6.69 -14.03 13.21
C LYS A 34 -6.03 -15.33 13.65
N SER A 35 -6.50 -16.49 13.17
CA SER A 35 -5.88 -17.78 13.53
C SER A 35 -4.47 -17.94 12.97
N VAL A 36 -4.20 -17.48 11.73
CA VAL A 36 -2.87 -17.59 11.10
C VAL A 36 -1.88 -16.53 11.63
N VAL A 37 -2.38 -15.36 12.01
CA VAL A 37 -1.59 -14.22 12.52
C VAL A 37 -1.14 -14.43 13.97
N ASN A 38 -1.90 -15.19 14.76
CA ASN A 38 -1.55 -15.49 16.15
C ASN A 38 -0.39 -16.49 16.29
N ASP A 39 -0.16 -17.35 15.31
CA ASP A 39 0.86 -18.42 15.38
C ASP A 39 2.27 -17.99 14.92
N ILE A 40 2.44 -16.73 14.48
CA ILE A 40 3.71 -16.23 13.94
C ILE A 40 4.28 -15.17 14.89
N GLU A 41 5.22 -15.57 15.75
CA GLU A 41 6.05 -14.64 16.51
C GLU A 41 7.06 -13.95 15.58
N VAL A 42 6.93 -12.63 15.43
CA VAL A 42 8.00 -11.77 14.90
C VAL A 42 9.01 -11.64 16.03
N LYS A 43 10.11 -12.40 15.95
CA LYS A 43 11.09 -12.56 17.06
C LYS A 43 11.94 -11.32 17.37
N ASN A 44 11.75 -10.22 16.64
CA ASN A 44 12.59 -9.02 16.75
C ASN A 44 11.73 -7.78 17.03
N GLU A 45 11.50 -7.50 18.31
CA GLU A 45 10.87 -6.25 18.76
C GLU A 45 11.66 -4.99 18.33
N GLU A 46 12.95 -5.14 17.99
CA GLU A 46 13.81 -4.06 17.51
C GLU A 46 13.54 -3.62 16.06
N ILE A 47 12.92 -4.48 15.23
CA ILE A 47 12.71 -4.17 13.80
C ILE A 47 11.58 -3.15 13.61
N ILE A 48 10.68 -3.03 14.58
CA ILE A 48 9.56 -2.08 14.55
C ILE A 48 9.92 -0.82 15.38
N TYR A 49 11.16 -0.34 15.28
CA TYR A 49 11.55 0.91 15.91
C TYR A 49 11.75 2.02 14.87
N ILE A 50 10.78 2.93 14.81
CA ILE A 50 10.91 4.24 14.18
C ILE A 50 11.09 5.24 15.33
N SER A 51 12.07 6.15 15.20
CA SER A 51 12.27 7.18 16.22
C SER A 51 11.02 8.07 16.35
N GLU A 52 10.72 8.56 17.55
CA GLU A 52 9.58 9.44 17.78
C GLU A 52 9.60 10.68 16.86
N HIS A 53 10.82 11.20 16.60
CA HIS A 53 11.05 12.28 15.64
C HIS A 53 10.58 11.92 14.23
N TYR A 54 10.94 10.73 13.72
CA TYR A 54 10.50 10.26 12.40
C TYR A 54 9.00 9.95 12.37
N CYS A 55 8.43 9.36 13.44
CA CYS A 55 6.99 9.15 13.55
C CYS A 55 6.22 10.46 13.39
N LYS A 56 6.69 11.54 14.05
CA LYS A 56 6.09 12.87 13.94
C LYS A 56 6.16 13.40 12.50
N ILE A 57 7.33 13.32 11.87
CA ILE A 57 7.51 13.78 10.47
C ILE A 57 6.58 13.02 9.52
N ILE A 58 6.52 11.68 9.64
CA ILE A 58 5.68 10.83 8.80
C ILE A 58 4.21 11.26 8.95
N ARG A 59 3.72 11.45 10.18
CA ARG A 59 2.35 11.89 10.42
C ARG A 59 2.05 13.26 9.83
N ASP A 60 2.88 14.26 10.17
CA ASP A 60 2.66 15.63 9.73
C ASP A 60 2.66 15.74 8.19
N SER A 61 3.58 15.04 7.53
CA SER A 61 3.63 14.98 6.07
C SER A 61 2.48 14.15 5.47
N PHE A 62 2.06 13.08 6.14
CA PHE A 62 0.93 12.25 5.71
C PHE A 62 -0.41 13.01 5.81
N GLU A 63 -0.58 13.92 6.76
CA GLU A 63 -1.75 14.80 6.82
C GLU A 63 -1.93 15.63 5.53
N VAL A 64 -0.83 16.01 4.88
CA VAL A 64 -0.87 16.67 3.57
C VAL A 64 -1.14 15.65 2.47
N TYR A 65 -0.46 14.50 2.50
CA TYR A 65 -0.64 13.43 1.53
C TYR A 65 -2.09 12.94 1.45
N LYS A 66 -2.76 12.75 2.59
CA LYS A 66 -4.09 12.15 2.66
C LYS A 66 -5.20 13.05 2.13
N LYS A 67 -5.00 14.38 2.03
CA LYS A 67 -5.98 15.33 1.47
C LYS A 67 -6.43 14.95 0.06
N ASN A 68 -5.51 14.40 -0.75
CA ASN A 68 -5.77 13.85 -2.07
C ASN A 68 -5.26 12.41 -2.16
N GLY A 69 -5.46 11.61 -1.10
CA GLY A 69 -4.75 10.35 -0.87
C GLY A 69 -4.82 9.35 -2.02
N LEU A 70 -6.00 9.14 -2.60
CA LEU A 70 -6.16 8.22 -3.74
C LEU A 70 -5.42 8.72 -4.99
N ASN A 71 -5.53 10.01 -5.31
CA ASN A 71 -4.87 10.60 -6.48
C ASN A 71 -3.35 10.62 -6.31
N ASN A 72 -2.86 10.96 -5.12
CA ASN A 72 -1.44 10.89 -4.79
C ASN A 72 -0.91 9.46 -4.91
N THR A 73 -1.66 8.49 -4.40
CA THR A 73 -1.28 7.07 -4.50
C THR A 73 -1.32 6.56 -5.94
N LEU A 74 -2.27 7.02 -6.76
CA LEU A 74 -2.29 6.72 -8.18
C LEU A 74 -1.04 7.25 -8.88
N LYS A 75 -0.61 8.48 -8.57
CA LYS A 75 0.65 9.03 -9.11
C LYS A 75 1.85 8.15 -8.74
N VAL A 76 1.94 7.69 -7.48
CA VAL A 76 3.00 6.76 -7.03
C VAL A 76 3.01 5.51 -7.90
N PHE A 77 1.87 4.84 -8.07
CA PHE A 77 1.80 3.62 -8.87
C PHE A 77 2.04 3.85 -10.35
N ILE A 78 1.53 4.94 -10.93
CA ILE A 78 1.77 5.26 -12.35
C ILE A 78 3.26 5.38 -12.62
N ARG A 79 3.99 6.08 -11.74
CA ARG A 79 5.45 6.20 -11.85
C ARG A 79 6.14 4.85 -11.64
N MET A 80 5.75 4.11 -10.60
CA MET A 80 6.25 2.76 -10.33
C MET A 80 6.15 1.83 -11.54
N PHE A 81 4.97 1.73 -12.18
CA PHE A 81 4.78 0.88 -13.35
C PHE A 81 5.43 1.44 -14.62
N SER A 82 5.82 2.71 -14.64
CA SER A 82 6.61 3.28 -15.74
C SER A 82 8.08 2.89 -15.61
N GLU A 83 8.64 2.89 -14.40
CA GLU A 83 10.04 2.50 -14.14
C GLU A 83 10.23 0.99 -14.02
N HIS A 84 9.21 0.28 -13.52
CA HIS A 84 9.19 -1.16 -13.33
C HIS A 84 7.96 -1.79 -14.04
N PRO A 85 7.90 -1.75 -15.39
CA PRO A 85 6.77 -2.31 -16.14
C PRO A 85 6.57 -3.80 -15.89
N GLU A 86 7.62 -4.54 -15.52
CA GLU A 86 7.57 -5.94 -15.17
C GLU A 86 6.67 -6.22 -13.95
N TYR A 87 6.46 -5.24 -13.06
CA TYR A 87 5.62 -5.41 -11.87
C TYR A 87 4.15 -5.62 -12.22
N LYS A 88 3.71 -5.16 -13.40
CA LYS A 88 2.36 -5.39 -13.89
C LYS A 88 2.03 -6.88 -13.99
N PHE A 89 3.04 -7.74 -14.21
CA PHE A 89 2.85 -9.18 -14.34
C PHE A 89 2.71 -9.91 -13.00
N ILE A 90 3.00 -9.26 -11.87
CA ILE A 90 2.84 -9.87 -10.55
C ILE A 90 1.36 -10.22 -10.31
N TRP A 91 0.46 -9.30 -10.65
CA TRP A 91 -0.98 -9.43 -10.36
C TRP A 91 -1.79 -9.85 -11.59
N PRO A 92 -2.51 -11.00 -11.54
CA PRO A 92 -3.30 -11.49 -12.68
C PRO A 92 -4.32 -10.48 -13.23
N GLN A 93 -4.93 -9.66 -12.37
CA GLN A 93 -5.90 -8.65 -12.76
C GLN A 93 -5.32 -7.52 -13.62
N PHE A 94 -3.99 -7.32 -13.61
CA PHE A 94 -3.33 -6.30 -14.43
C PHE A 94 -2.85 -6.85 -15.78
N ARG A 95 -2.52 -8.14 -15.86
CA ARG A 95 -1.90 -8.78 -17.05
C ARG A 95 -2.73 -8.63 -18.33
N GLN A 96 -4.05 -8.63 -18.20
CA GLN A 96 -4.98 -8.59 -19.33
C GLN A 96 -5.29 -7.17 -19.82
N ILE A 97 -4.87 -6.16 -19.06
CA ILE A 97 -5.15 -4.76 -19.39
C ILE A 97 -4.05 -4.28 -20.34
N PRO A 98 -4.36 -3.70 -21.52
CA PRO A 98 -3.34 -3.09 -22.38
C PRO A 98 -2.59 -1.96 -21.68
N ASP A 99 -1.29 -1.78 -21.99
CA ASP A 99 -0.47 -0.71 -21.38
C ASP A 99 -1.07 0.68 -21.62
N SER A 100 -1.57 0.93 -22.84
CA SER A 100 -2.20 2.20 -23.22
C SER A 100 -3.45 2.58 -22.42
N SER A 101 -4.10 1.62 -21.76
CA SER A 101 -5.30 1.85 -20.94
C SER A 101 -5.08 1.56 -19.45
N PHE A 102 -3.91 1.05 -19.07
CA PHE A 102 -3.64 0.58 -17.72
C PHE A 102 -3.73 1.69 -16.67
N ILE A 103 -3.16 2.86 -16.95
CA ILE A 103 -3.16 4.01 -16.04
C ILE A 103 -4.57 4.55 -15.73
N LEU A 104 -5.54 4.29 -16.61
CA LEU A 104 -6.94 4.70 -16.44
C LEU A 104 -7.84 3.58 -15.90
N SER A 105 -7.29 2.37 -15.74
CA SER A 105 -8.07 1.20 -15.38
C SER A 105 -8.66 1.27 -13.98
N SER A 106 -9.87 0.71 -13.81
CA SER A 106 -10.48 0.54 -12.49
C SER A 106 -9.65 -0.38 -11.59
N ALA A 107 -8.96 -1.36 -12.17
CA ALA A 107 -8.08 -2.27 -11.44
C ALA A 107 -6.93 -1.52 -10.74
N LEU A 108 -6.27 -0.59 -11.44
CA LEU A 108 -5.20 0.23 -10.84
C LEU A 108 -5.76 1.15 -9.76
N LYS A 109 -6.92 1.79 -10.00
CA LYS A 109 -7.61 2.62 -9.01
C LYS A 109 -7.94 1.85 -7.72
N GLN A 110 -8.47 0.64 -7.87
CA GLN A 110 -8.79 -0.20 -6.71
C GLN A 110 -7.53 -0.64 -5.96
N HIS A 111 -6.45 -0.97 -6.67
CA HIS A 111 -5.19 -1.31 -6.02
C HIS A 111 -4.59 -0.13 -5.25
N ALA A 112 -4.62 1.07 -5.84
CA ALA A 112 -4.22 2.30 -5.17
C ALA A 112 -5.06 2.56 -3.90
N ALA A 113 -6.38 2.32 -3.95
CA ALA A 113 -7.24 2.47 -2.77
C ALA A 113 -6.87 1.50 -1.63
N VAL A 114 -6.64 0.22 -1.95
CA VAL A 114 -6.23 -0.79 -0.96
C VAL A 114 -4.88 -0.44 -0.34
N TYR A 115 -3.92 -0.05 -1.17
CA TYR A 115 -2.61 0.39 -0.72
C TYR A 115 -2.69 1.62 0.18
N PHE A 116 -3.46 2.63 -0.22
CA PHE A 116 -3.64 3.85 0.57
C PHE A 116 -4.26 3.54 1.94
N GLY A 117 -5.26 2.65 1.99
CA GLY A 117 -5.86 2.20 3.25
C GLY A 117 -4.85 1.48 4.15
N GLY A 118 -3.99 0.63 3.58
CA GLY A 118 -2.91 -0.04 4.31
C GLY A 118 -1.89 0.95 4.88
N LEU A 119 -1.43 1.89 4.05
CA LEU A 119 -0.48 2.94 4.46
C LEU A 119 -1.08 3.84 5.56
N LYS A 120 -2.33 4.26 5.40
CA LYS A 120 -3.08 5.01 6.42
C LYS A 120 -3.12 4.25 7.75
N SER A 121 -3.48 2.96 7.70
CA SER A 121 -3.57 2.11 8.90
C SER A 121 -2.23 1.99 9.63
N ILE A 122 -1.11 1.84 8.89
CA ILE A 122 0.24 1.83 9.47
C ILE A 122 0.52 3.17 10.17
N ILE A 123 0.35 4.30 9.47
CA ILE A 123 0.74 5.62 9.98
C ILE A 123 -0.12 6.05 11.18
N GLU A 124 -1.42 5.74 11.18
CA GLU A 124 -2.32 6.03 12.30
C GLU A 124 -1.97 5.26 13.57
N ASN A 125 -1.34 4.08 13.44
CA ASN A 125 -1.00 3.21 14.56
C ASN A 125 0.50 3.18 14.88
N ILE A 126 1.32 4.03 14.25
CA ILE A 126 2.80 3.95 14.29
C ILE A 126 3.43 3.97 15.70
N ASP A 127 2.74 4.48 16.73
CA ASP A 127 3.21 4.47 18.13
C ASP A 127 2.69 3.27 18.94
N ASP A 128 1.65 2.58 18.45
CA ASP A 128 1.03 1.44 19.12
C ASP A 128 1.68 0.15 18.62
N LYS A 129 2.78 -0.25 19.28
CA LYS A 129 3.57 -1.43 18.92
C LYS A 129 2.72 -2.69 18.74
N GLN A 130 1.73 -2.90 19.60
CA GLN A 130 0.88 -4.10 19.54
C GLN A 130 -0.03 -4.08 18.32
N LYS A 131 -0.67 -2.95 18.01
CA LYS A 131 -1.48 -2.82 16.78
C LYS A 131 -0.63 -2.86 15.53
N MET A 132 0.56 -2.25 15.57
CA MET A 132 1.51 -2.25 14.45
C MET A 132 1.92 -3.67 14.08
N ASP A 133 2.25 -4.51 15.06
CA ASP A 133 2.55 -5.93 14.80
C ASP A 133 1.41 -6.63 14.05
N LEU A 134 0.17 -6.47 14.51
CA LEU A 134 -1.01 -7.07 13.86
C LEU A 134 -1.24 -6.54 12.43
N ILE A 135 -1.14 -5.22 12.23
CA ILE A 135 -1.31 -4.57 10.92
C ILE A 135 -0.23 -5.05 9.95
N ILE A 136 1.03 -5.05 10.39
CA ILE A 136 2.17 -5.52 9.59
C ILE A 136 1.98 -6.99 9.22
N LYS A 137 1.60 -7.87 10.15
CA LYS A 137 1.37 -9.29 9.84
C LYS A 137 0.29 -9.48 8.79
N LYS A 138 -0.81 -8.72 8.84
CA LYS A 138 -1.89 -8.75 7.84
C LYS A 138 -1.40 -8.29 6.47
N ILE A 139 -0.60 -7.22 6.43
CA ILE A 139 0.03 -6.72 5.21
C ILE A 139 1.00 -7.79 4.67
N ALA A 140 1.86 -8.34 5.52
CA ALA A 140 2.83 -9.34 5.14
C ALA A 140 2.18 -10.58 4.54
N TYR A 141 1.15 -11.11 5.18
CA TYR A 141 0.36 -12.21 4.65
C TYR A 141 -0.16 -11.95 3.23
N SER A 142 -0.68 -10.74 2.98
CA SER A 142 -1.19 -10.34 1.67
C SER A 142 -0.08 -10.22 0.61
N HIS A 143 1.13 -9.83 1.02
CA HIS A 143 2.27 -9.62 0.13
C HIS A 143 3.05 -10.92 -0.16
N VAL A 144 3.11 -11.85 0.78
CA VAL A 144 3.74 -13.17 0.58
C VAL A 144 3.04 -13.97 -0.51
N LYS A 145 1.71 -13.91 -0.58
CA LYS A 145 0.91 -14.57 -1.62
C LYS A 145 1.36 -14.22 -3.04
N TRP A 146 1.80 -12.99 -3.25
CA TRP A 146 2.22 -12.47 -4.55
C TRP A 146 3.75 -12.42 -4.69
N GLU A 147 4.47 -13.11 -3.81
CA GLU A 147 5.93 -13.19 -3.77
C GLU A 147 6.65 -11.83 -3.67
N ILE A 148 5.97 -10.77 -3.21
CA ILE A 148 6.55 -9.42 -3.09
C ILE A 148 7.75 -9.44 -2.13
N LYS A 149 8.93 -9.12 -2.64
CA LYS A 149 10.22 -9.08 -1.91
C LYS A 149 10.50 -7.67 -1.37
N LYS A 150 11.42 -7.54 -0.41
CA LYS A 150 11.90 -6.25 0.10
C LYS A 150 12.29 -5.29 -1.02
N SER A 151 13.02 -5.78 -2.04
CA SER A 151 13.41 -4.98 -3.20
C SER A 151 12.24 -4.29 -3.93
N HIS A 152 11.05 -4.91 -3.97
CA HIS A 152 9.87 -4.29 -4.59
C HIS A 152 9.32 -3.16 -3.73
N ILE A 153 9.42 -3.28 -2.39
CA ILE A 153 9.04 -2.21 -1.46
C ILE A 153 10.06 -1.07 -1.53
N GLU A 154 11.35 -1.39 -1.61
CA GLU A 154 12.42 -0.40 -1.77
C GLU A 154 12.26 0.42 -3.06
N ASN A 155 11.83 -0.22 -4.15
CA ASN A 155 11.54 0.50 -5.39
C ASN A 155 10.37 1.49 -5.24
N MET A 156 9.49 1.36 -4.24
CA MET A 156 8.42 2.34 -3.98
C MET A 156 8.94 3.64 -3.37
N ILE A 157 10.12 3.61 -2.74
CA ILE A 157 10.72 4.75 -2.04
C ILE A 157 10.92 5.96 -2.97
N PRO A 158 11.60 5.86 -4.12
CA PRO A 158 11.74 7.01 -5.03
C PRO A 158 10.38 7.57 -5.48
N GLU A 159 9.37 6.73 -5.65
CA GLU A 159 8.05 7.15 -6.16
C GLU A 159 7.20 7.86 -5.11
N ILE A 160 7.21 7.39 -3.86
CA ILE A 160 6.53 8.09 -2.77
C ILE A 160 7.24 9.41 -2.46
N LEU A 161 8.58 9.43 -2.48
CA LEU A 161 9.36 10.64 -2.23
C LEU A 161 9.15 11.69 -3.32
N PHE A 162 9.03 11.28 -4.59
CA PHE A 162 8.67 12.19 -5.68
C PHE A 162 7.33 12.88 -5.41
N VAL A 163 6.29 12.12 -5.05
CA VAL A 163 4.96 12.68 -4.78
C VAL A 163 4.98 13.57 -3.53
N LEU A 164 5.69 13.20 -2.48
CA LEU A 164 5.85 14.02 -1.27
C LEU A 164 6.54 15.36 -1.59
N LYS A 165 7.55 15.35 -2.46
CA LYS A 165 8.24 16.57 -2.90
C LYS A 165 7.33 17.51 -3.68
N GLU A 166 6.37 16.99 -4.45
CA GLU A 166 5.40 17.83 -5.17
C GLU A 166 4.40 18.51 -4.23
N ILE A 167 4.01 17.85 -3.13
CA ILE A 167 2.88 18.30 -2.30
C ILE A 167 3.30 19.01 -1.01
N LEU A 168 4.53 18.80 -0.52
CA LEU A 168 5.01 19.41 0.72
C LEU A 168 5.78 20.69 0.43
N ILE A 169 5.34 21.78 1.05
CA ILE A 169 6.03 23.08 0.99
C ILE A 169 7.42 23.00 1.66
N ASN A 170 7.50 22.27 2.78
CA ASN A 170 8.72 22.14 3.59
C ASN A 170 9.42 20.79 3.38
N TYR A 171 9.41 20.26 2.15
CA TYR A 171 10.13 19.03 1.84
C TYR A 171 11.62 19.18 2.12
N ASN A 172 12.19 18.28 2.91
CA ASN A 172 13.58 18.32 3.34
C ASN A 172 14.16 16.90 3.53
N LYS A 173 15.42 16.83 3.94
CA LYS A 173 16.13 15.55 4.12
C LYS A 173 15.50 14.68 5.22
N ASP A 174 14.99 15.28 6.29
CA ASP A 174 14.33 14.52 7.37
C ASP A 174 13.05 13.83 6.89
N VAL A 175 12.29 14.46 5.98
CA VAL A 175 11.14 13.82 5.31
C VAL A 175 11.59 12.62 4.49
N GLU A 176 12.66 12.76 3.70
CA GLU A 176 13.22 11.65 2.93
C GLU A 176 13.62 10.48 3.82
N ASP A 177 14.37 10.76 4.88
CA ASP A 177 14.93 9.75 5.77
C ASP A 177 13.83 9.05 6.58
N ALA A 178 12.84 9.80 7.07
CA ALA A 178 11.72 9.23 7.82
C ALA A 178 10.87 8.30 6.94
N TRP A 179 10.50 8.72 5.73
CA TRP A 179 9.73 7.89 4.81
C TRP A 179 10.52 6.69 4.29
N THR A 180 11.82 6.86 4.04
CA THR A 180 12.71 5.75 3.68
C THR A 180 12.75 4.72 4.81
N ALA A 181 12.95 5.16 6.06
CA ALA A 181 12.99 4.27 7.23
C ALA A 181 11.69 3.46 7.38
N LEU A 182 10.52 4.10 7.19
CA LEU A 182 9.23 3.41 7.22
C LEU A 182 9.16 2.27 6.20
N TYR A 183 9.55 2.52 4.95
CA TYR A 183 9.48 1.50 3.89
C TYR A 183 10.53 0.41 4.05
N THR A 184 11.73 0.76 4.53
CA THR A 184 12.76 -0.21 4.88
C THR A 184 12.26 -1.19 5.94
N ILE A 185 11.65 -0.68 7.01
CA ILE A 185 11.08 -1.50 8.09
C ILE A 185 9.97 -2.41 7.57
N ILE A 186 9.04 -1.88 6.75
CA ILE A 186 8.01 -2.70 6.10
C ILE A 186 8.65 -3.82 5.28
N GLY A 187 9.66 -3.50 4.46
CA GLY A 187 10.39 -4.47 3.65
C GLY A 187 11.11 -5.55 4.47
N ASP A 188 11.75 -5.17 5.57
CA ASP A 188 12.41 -6.09 6.50
C ASP A 188 11.41 -7.05 7.14
N LEU A 189 10.29 -6.52 7.63
CA LEU A 189 9.22 -7.30 8.23
C LEU A 189 8.60 -8.30 7.24
N LEU A 190 8.44 -7.93 5.97
CA LEU A 190 8.01 -8.85 4.93
C LEU A 190 8.97 -10.03 4.76
N GLU A 191 10.27 -9.78 4.77
CA GLU A 191 11.27 -10.84 4.64
C GLU A 191 11.33 -11.76 5.85
N GLU A 192 11.26 -11.19 7.05
CA GLU A 192 11.20 -11.98 8.28
C GLU A 192 9.97 -12.86 8.32
N PHE A 193 8.80 -12.31 7.98
CA PHE A 193 7.55 -13.07 7.93
C PHE A 193 7.64 -14.24 6.93
N LYS A 194 8.26 -14.01 5.76
CA LYS A 194 8.54 -15.09 4.79
C LYS A 194 9.48 -16.17 5.36
N LYS A 195 10.54 -15.78 6.07
CA LYS A 195 11.46 -16.72 6.73
C LYS A 195 10.75 -17.53 7.82
N GLY A 196 9.85 -16.90 8.58
CA GLY A 196 9.01 -17.56 9.59
C GLY A 196 8.10 -18.63 8.98
N GLN A 197 7.34 -18.29 7.93
CA GLN A 197 6.44 -19.26 7.26
C GLN A 197 7.17 -20.48 6.68
N LYS A 198 8.40 -20.32 6.19
CA LYS A 198 9.20 -21.44 5.68
C LYS A 198 9.61 -22.41 6.80
N LYS A 199 9.81 -21.92 8.02
CA LYS A 199 10.16 -22.75 9.19
C LYS A 199 8.96 -23.53 9.72
N THR A 200 7.74 -22.99 9.65
CA THR A 200 6.51 -23.65 10.12
C THR A 200 5.98 -24.73 9.16
N LYS A 201 6.47 -24.75 7.91
CA LYS A 201 6.11 -25.77 6.89
C LYS A 201 7.10 -26.95 6.82
N LEU A 202 8.12 -26.98 7.68
CA LEU A 202 9.06 -28.07 7.88
C LEU A 202 8.72 -28.80 9.18
#